data_AF-A0A836JU44-F1
#
_entry.id   AF-A0A836JU44-F1
#
_cell.length_a   1.000
_cell.length_b   1.000
_cell.length_c   1.000
_cell.angle_alpha   90.00
_cell.angle_beta   90.00
_cell.angle_gamma   90.00
#
_symmetry.space_group_name_H-M   'P 1'
#
loop_
_entity.id
_entity.type
_entity.pdbx_description
1 polymer ?
#
loop_
_entity_poly.entity_id
_entity_poly.type
_entity_poly.pdbx_seq_one_letter_code
_entity_poly.pdbx_strand_id
1 'polypeptide(L)'
;IDFQGRVLHPVQNRVVSVRECARSQGFLDSYRFFGTITDKHRQVGNAVPPPLAAAIGHEIRKCIRDIALNTEPKPMNNCSAEATTSKSVDNNFNESFDGNNNDGENVTKTYLMSR
;
A
#
# COMPACT_ATOMS: atom_id res chain seq x y z
N ILE A 1 -17.30 -9.31 -24.82
CA ILE A 1 -18.26 -8.96 -23.76
C ILE A 1 -17.72 -9.61 -22.50
N ASP A 2 -17.09 -8.81 -21.63
CA ASP A 2 -16.44 -9.34 -20.42
C ASP A 2 -17.51 -9.73 -19.40
N PHE A 3 -17.65 -11.04 -19.18
CA PHE A 3 -18.54 -11.63 -18.19
C PHE A 3 -17.93 -11.39 -16.79
N GLN A 4 -18.09 -10.19 -16.24
CA GLN A 4 -17.88 -9.98 -14.80
C GLN A 4 -18.90 -10.85 -14.06
N GLY A 5 -18.45 -11.60 -13.04
CA GLY A 5 -19.23 -12.62 -12.32
C GLY A 5 -20.47 -12.10 -11.58
N ARG A 6 -20.96 -12.82 -10.58
CA ARG A 6 -22.17 -12.39 -9.82
C ARG A 6 -21.92 -11.05 -9.12
N VAL A 7 -22.43 -9.97 -9.70
CA VAL A 7 -22.36 -8.58 -9.19
C VAL A 7 -23.60 -8.16 -8.40
N LEU A 8 -24.44 -9.11 -7.96
CA LEU A 8 -25.64 -8.80 -7.18
C LEU A 8 -25.33 -8.78 -5.69
N HIS A 9 -25.91 -7.81 -4.98
CA HIS A 9 -25.84 -7.78 -3.52
C HIS A 9 -26.55 -9.02 -2.94
N PRO A 10 -25.99 -9.70 -1.91
CA PRO A 10 -26.49 -11.00 -1.45
C PRO A 10 -27.94 -10.98 -0.95
N VAL A 11 -28.39 -9.86 -0.39
CA VAL A 11 -29.73 -9.73 0.22
C VAL A 11 -30.62 -8.70 -0.49
N GLN A 12 -30.03 -7.73 -1.19
CA GLN A 12 -30.76 -6.57 -1.71
C GLN A 12 -30.87 -6.72 -3.22
N ASN A 13 -32.01 -6.37 -3.81
CA ASN A 13 -32.21 -6.45 -5.26
C ASN A 13 -31.54 -5.27 -5.99
N ARG A 14 -30.21 -5.20 -5.90
CA ARG A 14 -29.37 -4.21 -6.58
C ARG A 14 -28.01 -4.79 -6.91
N VAL A 15 -27.30 -4.11 -7.79
CA VAL A 15 -25.88 -4.37 -8.08
C VAL A 15 -25.01 -3.91 -6.89
N VAL A 16 -23.87 -4.57 -6.70
CA VAL A 16 -22.83 -4.11 -5.76
C VAL A 16 -22.42 -2.67 -6.09
N SER A 17 -22.31 -1.87 -5.04
CA SER A 17 -21.92 -0.48 -5.11
C SER A 17 -20.40 -0.36 -5.28
N VAL A 18 -19.96 0.80 -5.77
CA VAL A 18 -18.54 1.18 -5.83
C VAL A 18 -17.83 0.93 -4.50
N ARG A 19 -18.52 1.19 -3.37
CA ARG A 19 -17.92 1.02 -2.05
C ARG A 19 -17.77 -0.44 -1.65
N GLU A 20 -18.74 -1.28 -1.96
CA GLU A 20 -18.61 -2.72 -1.73
C GLU A 20 -17.45 -3.31 -2.55
N CYS A 21 -17.34 -2.94 -3.83
CA CYS A 21 -16.21 -3.32 -4.66
C CYS A 21 -14.86 -2.86 -4.07
N ALA A 22 -14.79 -1.62 -3.58
CA ALA A 22 -13.55 -1.07 -3.03
C ALA A 22 -13.14 -1.73 -1.71
N ARG A 23 -14.10 -2.08 -0.86
CA ARG A 23 -13.83 -2.86 0.36
C ARG A 23 -13.31 -4.26 0.02
N SER A 24 -13.87 -4.91 -0.99
CA SER A 24 -13.36 -6.21 -1.46
C SER A 24 -11.90 -6.13 -1.96
N GLN A 25 -11.48 -4.98 -2.48
CA GLN A 25 -10.08 -4.73 -2.86
C GLN A 25 -9.18 -4.29 -1.69
N GLY A 26 -9.74 -4.03 -0.51
CA GLY A 26 -8.99 -3.58 0.67
C GLY A 26 -8.70 -2.07 0.72
N PHE A 27 -9.49 -1.24 0.02
CA PHE A 27 -9.40 0.22 0.19
C PHE A 27 -10.01 0.68 1.52
N LEU A 28 -9.40 1.71 2.13
CA LEU A 28 -10.02 2.49 3.22
C LEU A 28 -11.38 3.02 2.79
N ASP A 29 -12.32 3.07 3.74
CA ASP A 29 -13.59 3.78 3.56
C ASP A 29 -13.40 5.29 3.40
N SER A 30 -12.30 5.84 3.91
CA SER A 30 -11.91 7.25 3.70
C SER A 30 -11.37 7.56 2.30
N TYR A 31 -10.96 6.54 1.52
CA TYR A 31 -10.43 6.74 0.18
C TYR A 31 -11.54 7.16 -0.80
N ARG A 32 -11.36 8.32 -1.45
CA ARG A 32 -12.36 8.92 -2.34
C ARG A 32 -12.04 8.66 -3.81
N PHE A 33 -13.03 8.14 -4.53
CA PHE A 33 -13.00 7.94 -5.99
C PHE A 33 -13.79 9.06 -6.68
N PHE A 34 -13.26 9.57 -7.80
CA PHE A 34 -13.82 10.73 -8.52
C PHE A 34 -14.33 10.34 -9.91
N GLY A 35 -15.21 11.16 -10.50
CA GLY A 35 -15.82 10.93 -11.81
C GLY A 35 -17.23 10.31 -11.76
N THR A 36 -17.67 9.72 -12.87
CA THR A 36 -18.99 9.05 -12.95
C THR A 36 -19.00 7.72 -12.19
N ILE A 37 -20.18 7.14 -11.93
CA ILE A 37 -20.28 5.83 -11.27
C ILE A 37 -19.52 4.75 -12.05
N THR A 38 -19.58 4.76 -13.37
CA THR A 38 -18.86 3.83 -14.24
C THR A 38 -17.35 4.02 -14.14
N ASP A 39 -16.88 5.27 -14.11
CA ASP A 39 -15.45 5.56 -13.94
C ASP A 39 -14.93 5.09 -12.59
N LYS A 40 -15.71 5.26 -11.53
CA LYS A 40 -15.33 4.80 -10.20
C LYS A 40 -15.25 3.27 -10.13
N HIS A 41 -16.18 2.53 -10.74
CA HIS A 41 -16.07 1.07 -10.84
C HIS A 41 -14.83 0.65 -11.62
N ARG A 42 -14.51 1.34 -12.73
CA ARG A 42 -13.29 1.07 -13.51
C ARG A 42 -12.02 1.35 -12.70
N GLN A 43 -11.98 2.44 -11.94
CA GLN A 43 -10.85 2.75 -11.05
C GLN A 43 -10.66 1.66 -9.99
N VAL A 44 -11.74 1.21 -9.34
CA VAL A 44 -11.66 0.13 -8.34
C VAL A 44 -11.28 -1.21 -8.97
N GLY A 45 -11.86 -1.55 -10.12
CA GLY A 45 -11.64 -2.85 -10.79
C GLY A 45 -10.24 -3.01 -11.38
N ASN A 46 -9.66 -1.91 -11.88
CA ASN A 46 -8.33 -1.93 -12.50
C ASN A 46 -7.19 -1.68 -11.50
N ALA A 47 -7.50 -1.26 -10.27
CA ALA A 47 -6.48 -0.98 -9.27
C ALA A 47 -5.86 -2.27 -8.71
N VAL A 48 -4.61 -2.16 -8.28
CA VAL A 48 -3.95 -3.19 -7.46
C VAL A 48 -4.50 -3.08 -6.02
N PRO A 49 -4.89 -4.20 -5.38
CA PRO A 49 -5.34 -4.19 -3.98
C PRO A 49 -4.28 -3.56 -3.06
N PRO A 50 -4.62 -2.55 -2.23
CA PRO A 50 -3.65 -1.91 -1.34
C PRO A 50 -2.91 -2.88 -0.40
N PRO A 51 -3.54 -3.92 0.20
CA PRO A 51 -2.81 -4.88 1.04
C PRO A 51 -1.73 -5.64 0.27
N LEU A 52 -1.99 -5.99 -1.00
CA LEU A 52 -1.00 -6.66 -1.85
C LEU A 52 0.16 -5.72 -2.19
N ALA A 53 -0.15 -4.47 -2.56
CA ALA A 53 0.86 -3.46 -2.84
C ALA A 53 1.75 -3.18 -1.62
N ALA A 54 1.17 -3.16 -0.42
CA ALA A 54 1.91 -2.98 0.84
C ALA A 54 2.89 -4.14 1.10
N ALA A 55 2.45 -5.39 0.90
CA ALA A 55 3.32 -6.56 1.07
C ALA A 55 4.51 -6.54 0.08
N ILE A 56 4.26 -6.23 -1.19
CA ILE A 56 5.33 -6.09 -2.19
C ILE A 56 6.27 -4.93 -1.82
N GLY A 57 5.72 -3.78 -1.42
CA GLY A 57 6.51 -2.62 -1.01
C GLY A 57 7.37 -2.89 0.22
N HIS A 58 6.93 -3.77 1.13
CA HIS A 58 7.73 -4.22 2.27
C HIS A 58 8.99 -4.96 1.82
N GLU A 59 8.87 -5.94 0.92
CA GLU A 59 10.01 -6.70 0.42
C GLU A 59 10.98 -5.82 -0.38
N ILE A 60 10.46 -4.91 -1.21
CA ILE A 60 11.31 -3.94 -1.92
C ILE A 60 12.10 -3.08 -0.91
N ARG A 61 11.45 -2.59 0.15
CA ARG A 61 12.10 -1.78 1.19
C ARG A 61 13.18 -2.56 1.92
N LYS A 62 12.93 -3.83 2.22
CA LYS A 62 13.90 -4.73 2.85
C LYS A 62 15.13 -4.88 1.96
N CYS A 63 14.95 -5.20 0.67
CA CYS A 63 16.05 -5.31 -0.28
C CYS A 63 16.88 -4.02 -0.39
N ILE A 64 16.23 -2.85 -0.45
CA ILE A 64 16.92 -1.56 -0.49
C ILE A 64 17.73 -1.32 0.79
N ARG A 65 17.14 -1.62 1.96
CA ARG A 65 17.82 -1.49 3.25
C ARG A 65 19.03 -2.43 3.33
N ASP A 66 18.87 -3.68 2.90
CA ASP A 66 19.95 -4.65 2.91
C ASP A 66 21.09 -4.22 1.98
N ILE A 67 20.78 -3.70 0.79
CA ILE A 67 21.80 -3.11 -0.09
C ILE A 67 22.53 -1.97 0.61
N ALA A 68 21.78 -1.03 1.21
CA ALA A 68 22.36 0.14 1.87
C ALA A 68 23.29 -0.23 3.04
N LEU A 69 22.88 -1.19 3.88
CA LEU A 69 23.67 -1.69 5.01
C LEU A 69 24.87 -2.55 4.58
N ASN A 70 24.81 -3.18 3.41
CA ASN A 70 25.92 -3.93 2.83
C ASN A 70 26.92 -3.04 2.05
N THR A 71 26.67 -1.73 1.96
CA THR A 71 27.59 -0.73 1.38
C THR A 71 28.58 -0.14 2.38
N GLU A 72 28.80 -0.76 3.54
CA GLU A 72 29.94 -0.37 4.37
C GLU A 72 31.24 -0.59 3.57
N PRO A 73 32.10 0.43 3.39
CA PRO A 73 33.37 0.25 2.72
C PRO A 73 34.17 -0.78 3.53
N LYS A 74 34.54 -1.90 2.90
CA LYS A 74 35.43 -2.91 3.47
C LYS A 74 36.61 -2.17 4.13
N PRO A 75 36.77 -2.18 5.47
CA PRO A 75 38.02 -1.72 6.05
C PRO A 75 39.07 -2.73 5.61
N MET A 76 39.93 -2.30 4.70
CA MET A 76 41.05 -3.12 4.27
C MET A 76 42.06 -3.09 5.41
N ASN A 77 42.14 -4.23 6.11
CA ASN A 77 43.08 -4.63 7.17
C ASN A 77 42.79 -4.02 8.57
N ASN A 78 43.00 -4.70 9.71
CA ASN A 78 43.27 -6.08 10.10
C ASN A 78 43.24 -6.10 11.66
N CYS A 79 43.06 -7.28 12.26
CA CYS A 79 43.14 -7.58 13.69
C CYS A 79 41.80 -7.69 14.45
N SER A 80 41.82 -8.68 15.35
CA SER A 80 40.77 -9.35 16.10
C SER A 80 39.84 -8.48 16.95
N ALA A 81 38.54 -8.78 16.91
CA ALA A 81 37.72 -8.98 18.09
C ALA A 81 36.35 -9.56 17.69
N GLU A 82 35.96 -10.65 18.35
CA GLU A 82 34.59 -11.15 18.38
C GLU A 82 33.65 -10.08 18.98
N ALA A 83 32.49 -9.90 18.37
CA ALA A 83 31.34 -9.30 19.05
C ALA A 83 30.07 -9.96 18.53
N THR A 84 29.75 -11.10 19.14
CA THR A 84 28.39 -11.62 19.24
C THR A 84 27.52 -10.57 19.93
N THR A 85 26.68 -9.85 19.19
CA THR A 85 25.50 -9.22 19.79
C THR A 85 24.38 -9.11 18.77
N SER A 86 23.44 -10.05 18.91
CA SER A 86 22.05 -9.99 18.48
C SER A 86 21.50 -8.56 18.43
N LYS A 87 21.03 -8.15 17.24
CA LYS A 87 20.00 -7.12 17.14
C LYS A 87 18.77 -7.76 16.53
N SER A 88 17.91 -8.24 17.41
CA SER A 88 16.49 -8.45 17.18
C SER A 88 15.92 -7.21 16.49
N VAL A 89 15.59 -7.32 15.20
CA VAL A 89 14.68 -6.38 14.58
C VAL A 89 13.31 -7.02 14.74
N ASP A 90 12.54 -6.47 15.67
CA ASP A 90 11.24 -6.98 16.06
C ASP A 90 10.32 -7.01 14.83
N ASN A 91 10.01 -8.21 14.35
CA ASN A 91 9.05 -8.47 13.27
C ASN A 91 7.60 -8.34 13.77
N ASN A 92 7.29 -7.31 14.55
CA ASN A 92 5.93 -7.05 14.99
C ASN A 92 5.43 -5.75 14.39
N PHE A 93 4.69 -5.91 13.31
CA PHE A 93 3.76 -4.90 12.88
C PHE A 93 2.41 -5.51 12.53
N ASN A 94 1.66 -5.76 13.61
CA ASN A 94 0.27 -5.37 13.62
C ASN A 94 0.24 -3.83 13.54
N GLU A 95 0.22 -3.25 12.34
CA GLU A 95 -0.54 -2.01 12.20
C GLU A 95 -1.96 -2.41 11.83
N SER A 96 -2.81 -2.32 12.85
CA SER A 96 -4.19 -1.92 12.65
C SER A 96 -4.22 -0.78 11.64
N PHE A 97 -5.11 -0.92 10.67
CA PHE A 97 -5.42 0.09 9.66
C PHE A 97 -6.17 1.27 10.30
N ASP A 98 -5.63 1.84 11.37
CA ASP A 98 -6.19 2.97 12.06
C ASP A 98 -5.69 4.23 11.36
N GLY A 99 -6.54 4.77 10.49
CA GLY A 99 -6.29 5.96 9.70
C GLY A 99 -6.23 7.23 10.55
N ASN A 100 -5.09 7.47 11.19
CA ASN A 100 -4.79 8.74 11.84
C ASN A 100 -3.35 9.19 11.54
N ASN A 101 -3.12 9.66 10.32
CA ASN A 101 -1.93 10.43 9.96
C ASN A 101 -2.41 11.79 9.42
N ASN A 102 -2.27 12.81 10.26
CA ASN A 102 -2.56 14.22 10.01
C ASN A 102 -1.40 14.87 9.23
N ASP A 103 -1.11 14.37 8.03
CA ASP A 103 0.06 14.80 7.26
C ASP A 103 -0.21 14.77 5.74
N GLY A 104 -1.41 15.22 5.35
CA GLY A 104 -1.85 15.26 3.95
C GLY A 104 -2.08 16.64 3.33
N GLU A 105 -1.91 17.75 4.06
CA GLU A 105 -2.35 19.07 3.55
C GLU A 105 -1.38 19.73 2.55
N ASN A 106 -0.17 19.19 2.30
CA ASN A 106 0.83 19.90 1.48
C ASN A 106 1.17 19.30 0.12
N VAL A 107 0.62 18.15 -0.30
CA VAL A 107 1.04 17.51 -1.57
C VAL A 107 0.09 17.78 -2.75
N THR A 108 -1.17 18.15 -2.49
CA THR A 108 -2.17 18.36 -3.57
C THR A 108 -2.18 19.77 -4.17
N LYS A 109 -1.46 20.74 -3.60
CA LYS A 109 -1.50 22.13 -4.07
C LYS A 109 -0.58 22.45 -5.26
N THR A 110 0.39 21.59 -5.56
CA THR A 110 1.39 21.87 -6.62
C THR A 110 0.89 21.56 -8.03
N TYR A 111 -0.15 20.72 -8.21
CA TYR A 111 -0.58 20.29 -9.54
C TYR A 111 -1.63 21.21 -10.21
N LEU A 112 -2.01 22.34 -9.57
CA LEU A 112 -3.08 23.23 -10.07
C LEU A 112 -2.62 24.61 -10.52
N MET A 113 -1.31 24.90 -10.58
CA MET A 113 -0.80 26.21 -11.06
C MET A 113 0.03 26.14 -12.35
N SER A 114 -0.34 25.26 -13.29
CA SER A 114 0.23 25.31 -14.64
C SER A 114 -0.83 25.04 -15.70
N ARG A 115 -1.73 26.00 -15.89
CA ARG A 115 -2.42 26.27 -17.15
C ARG A 115 -2.49 27.77 -17.35
#